data_AF-A0A357LUQ7-F1
#
_entry.id   AF-A0A357LUQ7-F1
#
_cell.length_a   1.000
_cell.length_b   1.000
_cell.length_c   1.000
_cell.angle_alpha   90.00
_cell.angle_beta   90.00
_cell.angle_gamma   90.00
#
_symmetry.space_group_name_H-M   'P 1'
#
loop_
_entity.id
_entity.type
_entity.pdbx_description
1 polymer ?
#
loop_
_entity_poly.entity_id
_entity_poly.type
_entity_poly.pdbx_seq_one_letter_code
_entity_poly.pdbx_strand_id
1 'polypeptide(L)'
;MNGREQVRLTRRFILEAAHIAADDSGGFVTRWCALGTLWAAMRGQSGREVTGQAAPLSQMRVQIIVRAAPYNASNRPKPGQRFRDANRCFHINAVTEHDPDGRYLSCLGSEEVVL
;
A
#
# COMPACT_ATOMS: atom_id res chain seq x y z
N MET A 1 -4.05 -12.68 29.57
CA MET A 1 -3.69 -11.24 29.52
C MET A 1 -3.84 -10.79 28.06
N ASN A 2 -5.05 -10.42 27.62
CA ASN A 2 -5.28 -10.07 26.21
C ASN A 2 -5.39 -8.56 26.06
N GLY A 3 -4.24 -7.89 25.95
CA GLY A 3 -4.19 -6.50 25.53
C GLY A 3 -4.60 -6.42 24.07
N ARG A 4 -5.77 -5.86 23.77
CA ARG A 4 -6.17 -5.55 22.39
C ARG A 4 -5.12 -4.59 21.80
N GLU A 5 -4.46 -4.99 20.73
CA GLU A 5 -3.50 -4.13 20.04
C GLU A 5 -4.22 -2.86 19.54
N GLN A 6 -3.83 -1.69 20.06
CA GLN A 6 -4.48 -0.43 19.71
C GLN A 6 -3.93 0.09 18.38
N VAL A 7 -4.69 -0.10 17.30
CA VAL A 7 -4.38 0.49 16.00
C VAL A 7 -4.81 1.96 15.98
N ARG A 8 -3.85 2.87 15.81
CA ARG A 8 -4.10 4.31 15.69
C ARG A 8 -3.94 4.77 14.24
N LEU A 9 -5.06 5.05 13.59
CA LEU A 9 -5.09 5.49 12.18
C LEU A 9 -4.84 6.99 12.09
N THR A 10 -3.57 7.39 12.04
CA THR A 10 -3.15 8.81 12.13
C THR A 10 -2.76 9.43 10.80
N ARG A 11 -2.63 8.64 9.73
CA ARG A 11 -2.21 9.12 8.40
C ARG A 11 -3.34 9.02 7.40
N ARG A 12 -3.41 9.96 6.47
CA ARG A 12 -4.41 10.02 5.41
C ARG A 12 -3.75 9.68 4.08
N PHE A 13 -4.16 8.59 3.46
CA PHE A 13 -3.67 8.15 2.15
C PHE A 13 -4.76 8.27 1.09
N ILE A 14 -4.36 8.61 -0.13
CA ILE A 14 -5.20 8.41 -1.31
C ILE A 14 -4.91 7.01 -1.84
N LEU A 15 -5.94 6.18 -1.97
CA LEU A 15 -5.84 4.89 -2.65
C LEU A 15 -5.97 5.11 -4.15
N GLU A 16 -5.03 4.59 -4.92
CA GLU A 16 -5.00 4.72 -6.38
C GLU A 16 -4.93 3.35 -7.04
N ALA A 17 -5.59 3.21 -8.19
CA ALA A 17 -5.48 2.04 -9.05
C ALA A 17 -4.78 2.39 -10.36
N ALA A 18 -3.96 1.46 -10.85
CA ALA A 18 -3.36 1.55 -12.17
C ALA A 18 -4.44 1.34 -13.25
N HIS A 19 -4.46 2.23 -14.23
CA HIS A 19 -5.27 2.17 -15.42
C HIS A 19 -4.33 2.20 -16.63
N ILE A 20 -4.25 1.08 -17.35
CA ILE A 20 -3.42 0.96 -18.54
C ILE A 20 -4.27 1.42 -19.73
N ALA A 21 -3.85 2.49 -20.38
CA ALA A 21 -4.46 2.97 -21.62
C ALA A 21 -3.46 2.77 -22.77
N ALA A 22 -3.96 2.39 -23.94
CA ALA A 22 -3.15 2.46 -25.15
C ALA A 22 -2.78 3.93 -25.40
N ASP A 23 -1.54 4.18 -25.80
CA ASP A 23 -1.20 5.46 -26.41
C ASP A 23 -1.61 5.44 -27.89
N ASP A 24 -1.90 6.62 -28.45
CA ASP A 24 -2.28 6.79 -29.87
C ASP A 24 -1.14 6.43 -30.87
N SER A 25 -0.01 5.94 -30.37
CA SER A 25 1.20 5.58 -31.15
C SER A 25 1.56 4.09 -31.05
N GLY A 26 0.69 3.26 -30.44
CA GLY A 26 0.86 1.80 -30.35
C GLY A 26 1.60 1.27 -29.10
N GLY A 27 1.89 2.12 -28.13
CA GLY A 27 2.38 1.75 -26.79
C GLY A 27 1.27 1.77 -25.72
N PHE A 28 1.67 1.60 -24.46
CA PHE A 28 0.77 1.62 -23.31
C PHE A 28 1.29 2.57 -22.24
N VAL A 29 0.40 3.41 -21.71
CA VAL A 29 0.69 4.31 -20.59
C VAL A 29 -0.09 3.87 -19.35
N THR A 30 0.63 3.67 -18.25
CA THR A 30 0.00 3.44 -16.94
C THR A 30 -0.35 4.78 -16.31
N ARG A 31 -1.63 5.05 -16.15
CA ARG A 31 -2.14 6.19 -15.38
C ARG A 31 -2.63 5.71 -14.02
N TRP A 32 -2.41 6.50 -12.98
CA TRP A 32 -2.90 6.20 -11.64
C TRP A 32 -4.14 7.03 -11.34
N CYS A 33 -5.26 6.35 -11.10
CA CYS A 33 -6.54 6.97 -10.82
C CYS A 33 -6.89 6.85 -9.34
N ALA A 34 -7.25 7.97 -8.70
CA ALA A 34 -7.69 7.98 -7.31
C ALA A 34 -9.04 7.28 -7.14
N LEU A 35 -9.10 6.30 -6.23
CA LEU A 35 -10.31 5.59 -5.84
C LEU A 35 -10.99 6.23 -4.62
N GLY A 36 -10.20 6.83 -3.72
CA GLY A 36 -10.72 7.43 -2.49
C GLY A 36 -9.64 7.73 -1.47
N THR A 37 -10.05 8.25 -0.32
CA THR A 37 -9.15 8.57 0.79
C THR A 37 -9.38 7.62 1.97
N LEU A 38 -8.31 7.07 2.53
CA LEU A 38 -8.34 6.16 3.66
C LEU A 38 -7.46 6.67 4.81
N TRP A 39 -7.94 6.52 6.03
CA TRP A 39 -7.12 6.71 7.23
C TRP A 39 -6.40 5.40 7.56
N ALA A 40 -5.10 5.50 7.83
CA ALA A 40 -4.24 4.35 8.04
C ALA A 40 -3.25 4.58 9.19
N ALA A 41 -2.80 3.48 9.78
CA ALA A 41 -1.56 3.44 10.54
C ALA A 41 -0.44 2.98 9.60
N MET A 42 0.74 3.59 9.67
CA MET A 42 1.91 3.16 8.91
C MET A 42 2.99 2.68 9.88
N ARG A 43 3.54 1.51 9.61
CA ARG A 43 4.69 0.94 10.31
C ARG A 43 5.80 0.73 9.28
N GLY A 44 6.91 1.43 9.46
CA GLY A 44 8.11 1.15 8.67
C GLY A 44 8.72 -0.17 9.12
N GLN A 45 8.99 -1.08 8.20
CA GLN A 45 9.86 -2.21 8.48
C GLN A 45 11.27 -1.75 8.16
N SER A 46 12.11 -1.50 9.18
CA SER A 46 13.51 -1.15 8.97
C SER A 46 14.14 -2.19 8.04
N GLY A 47 14.76 -1.73 6.95
CA GLY A 47 15.32 -2.58 5.92
C GLY A 47 16.25 -3.61 6.54
N ARG A 48 15.92 -4.90 6.41
CA ARG A 48 16.92 -5.95 6.54
C ARG A 48 17.80 -5.81 5.30
N GLU A 49 18.97 -5.21 5.48
CA GLU A 49 20.03 -5.16 4.47
C GLU A 49 20.36 -6.61 4.09
N VAL A 50 19.86 -7.06 2.94
CA VAL A 50 20.30 -8.32 2.36
C VAL A 50 21.53 -7.97 1.54
N THR A 51 22.71 -8.11 2.17
CA THR A 51 23.99 -8.03 1.47
C THR A 51 24.14 -9.24 0.55
N GLY A 52 23.61 -9.11 -0.67
CA GLY A 52 23.82 -10.03 -1.79
C GLY A 52 24.39 -9.25 -2.97
N GLN A 53 25.42 -9.78 -3.62
CA GLN A 53 26.12 -9.14 -4.74
C GLN A 53 25.22 -9.03 -5.98
N ALA A 54 24.30 -8.06 -6.00
CA ALA A 54 23.72 -7.38 -7.15
C ALA A 54 22.62 -6.41 -6.66
N ALA A 55 22.99 -5.13 -6.56
CA ALA A 55 22.15 -3.94 -6.32
C ALA A 55 21.27 -3.90 -5.04
N PRO A 56 21.59 -3.07 -4.03
CA PRO A 56 20.60 -2.70 -3.03
C PRO A 56 19.87 -1.44 -3.51
N LEU A 57 18.90 -1.58 -4.41
CA LEU A 57 17.78 -0.63 -4.38
C LEU A 57 17.07 -0.93 -3.07
N SER A 58 17.43 -0.17 -2.03
CA SER A 58 16.86 -0.28 -0.69
C SER A 58 15.38 0.13 -0.75
N GLN A 59 14.53 -0.78 -1.24
CA GLN A 59 13.09 -0.61 -1.23
C GLN A 59 12.64 -0.72 0.22
N MET A 60 12.34 0.43 0.83
CA MET A 60 11.83 0.48 2.19
C MET A 60 10.49 -0.26 2.25
N ARG A 61 10.47 -1.41 2.92
CA ARG A 61 9.24 -2.18 3.14
C ARG A 61 8.38 -1.49 4.18
N VAL A 62 7.08 -1.42 3.92
CA VAL A 62 6.10 -0.79 4.80
C VAL A 62 4.91 -1.71 5.03
N GLN A 63 4.35 -1.63 6.23
CA GLN A 63 3.05 -2.18 6.55
C GLN A 63 2.08 -1.02 6.82
N ILE A 64 1.03 -0.94 6.02
CA ILE A 64 -0.02 0.07 6.13
C ILE A 64 -1.30 -0.63 6.58
N ILE A 65 -1.83 -0.24 7.73
CA ILE A 65 -3.03 -0.84 8.33
C ILE A 65 -4.19 0.11 8.13
N VAL A 66 -5.27 -0.35 7.50
CA VAL A 66 -6.51 0.41 7.24
C VAL A 66 -7.71 -0.27 7.87
N ARG A 67 -8.86 0.41 7.93
CA ARG A 67 -10.12 -0.24 8.29
C ARG A 67 -10.48 -1.30 7.25
N ALA A 68 -11.03 -2.42 7.71
CA ALA A 68 -11.55 -3.43 6.83
C ALA A 68 -12.79 -2.92 6.08
N ALA A 69 -13.00 -3.51 4.91
CA ALA A 69 -14.16 -3.27 4.07
C ALA A 69 -14.64 -4.59 3.48
N PRO A 70 -15.93 -4.74 3.13
CA PRO A 70 -16.45 -5.94 2.51
C PRO A 70 -15.67 -6.32 1.25
N TYR A 71 -15.70 -7.60 0.91
CA TYR A 71 -15.13 -8.07 -0.35
C TYR A 71 -15.77 -7.31 -1.53
N ASN A 72 -14.99 -6.94 -2.53
CA ASN A 72 -15.37 -6.10 -3.69
C ASN A 72 -15.73 -4.63 -3.41
N ALA A 73 -15.72 -4.15 -2.16
CA ALA A 73 -15.93 -2.73 -1.90
C ALA A 73 -14.79 -1.89 -2.52
N SER A 74 -15.11 -0.73 -3.11
CA SER A 74 -14.15 0.14 -3.78
C SER A 74 -13.07 0.69 -2.86
N ASN A 75 -13.37 0.78 -1.55
CA ASN A 75 -12.45 1.19 -0.50
C ASN A 75 -11.65 0.03 0.11
N ARG A 76 -11.85 -1.23 -0.34
CA ARG A 76 -11.02 -2.37 0.06
C ARG A 76 -9.75 -2.38 -0.82
N PRO A 77 -8.56 -2.11 -0.28
CA PRO A 77 -7.33 -2.11 -1.07
C PRO A 77 -7.05 -3.49 -1.68
N LYS A 78 -6.36 -3.49 -2.83
CA LYS A 78 -6.00 -4.69 -3.58
C LYS A 78 -4.51 -4.67 -3.97
N PRO A 79 -3.87 -5.84 -4.12
CA PRO A 79 -2.55 -5.92 -4.74
C PRO A 79 -2.51 -5.23 -6.12
N GLY A 80 -1.40 -4.57 -6.43
CA GLY A 80 -1.22 -3.79 -7.67
C GLY A 80 -1.77 -2.36 -7.62
N GLN A 81 -2.54 -2.00 -6.58
CA GLN A 81 -2.88 -0.61 -6.26
C GLN A 81 -1.73 0.06 -5.49
N ARG A 82 -1.85 1.35 -5.24
CA ARG A 82 -0.89 2.08 -4.39
C ARG A 82 -1.57 3.05 -3.44
N PHE A 83 -0.90 3.30 -2.32
CA PHE A 83 -1.24 4.42 -1.44
C PHE A 83 -0.37 5.63 -1.79
N ARG A 84 -0.97 6.81 -1.86
CA ARG A 84 -0.26 8.07 -2.05
C ARG A 84 -0.42 8.98 -0.83
N ASP A 85 0.72 9.46 -0.33
CA ASP A 85 0.84 10.46 0.74
C ASP A 85 1.65 11.64 0.22
N ALA A 86 0.95 12.67 -0.25
CA ALA A 86 1.53 13.79 -0.99
C ALA A 86 2.41 13.33 -2.16
N ASN A 87 3.74 13.42 -2.00
CA ASN A 87 4.74 13.08 -3.00
C ASN A 87 5.29 11.66 -2.87
N ARG A 88 4.88 10.90 -1.85
CA ARG A 88 5.33 9.52 -1.61
C ARG A 88 4.27 8.53 -2.06
N CYS A 89 4.70 7.51 -2.80
CA CYS A 89 3.83 6.44 -3.27
C CYS A 89 4.28 5.10 -2.67
N PHE A 90 3.34 4.26 -2.27
CA PHE A 90 3.59 2.96 -1.68
C PHE A 90 2.82 1.91 -2.46
N HIS A 91 3.54 1.06 -3.20
CA HIS A 91 2.94 -0.02 -3.96
C HIS A 91 2.37 -1.07 -3.01
N ILE A 92 1.18 -1.58 -3.28
CA ILE A 92 0.54 -2.62 -2.47
C ILE A 92 0.89 -3.98 -3.09
N ASN A 93 1.75 -4.74 -2.42
CA ASN A 93 2.14 -6.08 -2.86
C ASN A 93 1.15 -7.15 -2.36
N ALA A 94 0.64 -7.00 -1.14
CA ALA A 94 -0.28 -7.96 -0.53
C ALA A 94 -1.25 -7.28 0.45
N VAL A 95 -2.44 -7.87 0.60
CA VAL A 95 -3.47 -7.42 1.56
C VAL A 95 -3.97 -8.64 2.34
N THR A 96 -3.92 -8.57 3.67
CA THR A 96 -4.39 -9.62 4.57
C THR A 96 -5.23 -9.04 5.70
N GLU A 97 -6.01 -9.88 6.40
CA GLU A 97 -6.65 -9.47 7.65
C GLU A 97 -5.57 -9.17 8.70
N HIS A 98 -5.75 -8.09 9.47
CA HIS A 98 -4.79 -7.68 10.50
C HIS A 98 -5.12 -8.26 11.88
N ASP A 99 -6.41 -8.40 12.19
CA ASP A 99 -6.90 -8.88 13.48
C ASP A 99 -7.95 -10.00 13.32
N PRO A 100 -8.09 -10.89 14.31
CA PRO A 100 -9.06 -11.98 14.26
C PRO A 100 -10.53 -11.54 14.16
N ASP A 101 -10.84 -10.32 14.62
CA ASP A 101 -12.20 -9.76 14.55
C ASP A 101 -12.50 -9.14 13.16
N GLY A 102 -11.54 -9.15 12.23
CA GLY A 102 -11.70 -8.65 10.86
C GLY A 102 -11.96 -7.14 10.78
N ARG A 103 -11.47 -6.35 11.75
CA ARG A 103 -11.72 -4.91 11.82
C ARG A 103 -10.77 -4.09 10.95
N TYR A 104 -9.58 -4.61 10.71
CA TYR A 104 -8.52 -3.95 9.99
C TYR A 104 -7.89 -4.87 8.94
N LEU A 105 -7.37 -4.26 7.88
CA LEU A 105 -6.56 -4.92 6.85
C LEU A 105 -5.12 -4.46 6.97
N SER A 106 -4.20 -5.40 6.82
CA SER A 106 -2.76 -5.16 6.70
C SER A 106 -2.37 -5.17 5.23
N CYS A 107 -1.92 -4.04 4.73
CA CYS A 107 -1.38 -3.88 3.38
C CYS A 107 0.15 -3.88 3.46
N LEU A 108 0.79 -4.87 2.87
CA LEU A 108 2.24 -4.96 2.77
C LEU A 108 2.68 -4.34 1.46
N GLY A 109 3.69 -3.48 1.51
CA GLY A 109 4.12 -2.68 0.38
C GLY A 109 5.58 -2.28 0.41
N SER A 110 6.01 -1.62 -0.65
CA SER A 110 7.29 -0.91 -0.72
C SER A 110 7.07 0.53 -1.18
N GLU A 111 7.92 1.43 -0.70
CA GLU A 111 7.96 2.80 -1.21
C GLU A 111 8.51 2.84 -2.63
N GLU A 112 7.76 3.48 -3.54
CA GLU A 112 8.20 3.78 -4.90
C GLU A 112 9.17 4.96 -4.83
N VAL A 113 10.47 4.67 -4.90
CA VAL A 113 11.51 5.70 -5.06
C VAL A 113 11.65 6.00 -6.54
N VAL A 114 11.19 7.18 -6.97
CA VAL A 114 11.48 7.68 -8.32
C VAL A 114 12.96 8.06 -8.34
N LEU A 115 13.76 7.32 -9.11
CA LEU A 115 15.15 7.63 -9.41
C LEU A 115 15.26 8.74 -10.46
#